data_AF-A0A5J6FB76-F1
#
_entry.id   AF-A0A5J6FB76-F1
#
_cell.length_a   1.000
_cell.length_b   1.000
_cell.length_c   1.000
_cell.angle_alpha   90.00
_cell.angle_beta   90.00
_cell.angle_gamma   90.00
#
_symmetry.space_group_name_H-M   'P 1'
#
loop_
_entity.id
_entity.type
_entity.pdbx_description
1 polymer ?
#
loop_
_entity_poly.entity_id
_entity_poly.type
_entity_poly.pdbx_seq_one_letter_code
_entity_poly.pdbx_strand_id
1 'polypeptide(L)'
;MPSNTAGPRTGVPVDAPDADAAILQRRARIDEIDGRLIALIEQRVAVSAEIQEIRKAAGGPQLAVAREAQIIDRYRASLGRLGTEVAMLVLRLSRGGTGK
;
A
#
# COMPACT_ATOMS: atom_id res chain seq x y z
N MET A 1 25.34 -37.90 2.03
CA MET A 1 24.05 -37.70 2.70
C MET A 1 24.30 -37.00 4.03
N PRO A 2 23.76 -35.80 4.27
CA PRO A 2 23.34 -35.40 5.60
C PRO A 2 21.81 -35.37 5.69
N SER A 3 21.30 -36.15 6.63
CA SER A 3 19.89 -36.32 6.97
C SER A 3 19.33 -35.03 7.57
N ASN A 4 18.23 -34.53 7.00
CA ASN A 4 17.46 -33.42 7.56
C ASN A 4 16.52 -33.95 8.66
N THR A 5 16.87 -33.72 9.93
CA THR A 5 15.98 -33.94 11.07
C THR A 5 14.96 -32.81 11.12
N ALA A 6 13.78 -33.05 10.56
CA ALA A 6 12.61 -32.21 10.77
C ALA A 6 12.21 -32.29 12.26
N GLY A 7 12.41 -31.20 13.00
CA GLY A 7 11.86 -31.02 14.34
C GLY A 7 10.32 -31.08 14.33
N PRO A 8 9.68 -31.40 15.47
CA PRO A 8 8.24 -31.59 15.52
C PRO A 8 7.54 -30.27 15.21
N ARG A 9 6.90 -30.18 14.05
CA ARG A 9 5.94 -29.11 13.76
C ARG A 9 4.74 -29.34 14.66
N THR A 10 4.67 -28.63 15.79
CA THR A 10 3.46 -28.53 16.61
C THR A 10 2.44 -27.67 15.87
N GLY A 11 1.91 -28.18 14.77
CA GLY A 11 0.64 -27.75 14.20
C GLY A 11 -0.35 -28.86 14.50
N VAL A 12 -1.31 -28.59 15.38
CA VAL A 12 -2.51 -29.45 15.47
C VAL A 12 -3.08 -29.51 14.04
N PRO A 13 -3.40 -30.70 13.48
CA PRO A 13 -4.09 -30.77 12.22
C PRO A 13 -5.39 -29.98 12.36
N VAL A 14 -5.47 -28.84 11.66
CA VAL A 14 -6.72 -28.11 11.54
C VAL A 14 -7.52 -28.91 10.52
N ASP A 15 -8.66 -29.47 10.93
CA ASP A 15 -9.54 -30.17 10.01
C ASP A 15 -9.93 -29.21 8.87
N ALA A 16 -10.05 -29.74 7.64
CA ALA A 16 -10.35 -28.93 6.45
C ALA A 16 -11.49 -27.91 6.62
N PRO A 17 -12.66 -28.23 7.24
CA PRO A 17 -13.71 -27.25 7.50
C PRO A 17 -13.30 -26.12 8.46
N ASP A 18 -12.42 -26.39 9.42
CA ASP A 18 -11.91 -25.38 10.36
C ASP A 18 -10.88 -24.47 9.69
N ALA A 19 -10.11 -24.99 8.73
CA ALA A 19 -9.19 -24.21 7.92
C ALA A 19 -9.94 -23.25 6.99
N ASP A 20 -11.04 -23.70 6.37
CA ASP A 20 -11.87 -22.88 5.49
C ASP A 20 -12.52 -21.72 6.25
N ALA A 21 -13.06 -21.99 7.45
CA ALA A 21 -13.61 -20.95 8.32
C ALA A 21 -12.55 -19.92 8.73
N ALA A 22 -11.34 -20.36 9.09
CA ALA A 22 -10.23 -19.47 9.42
C ALA A 22 -9.79 -18.60 8.22
N ILE A 23 -9.71 -19.19 7.02
CA ILE A 23 -9.38 -18.46 5.78
C ILE A 23 -10.43 -17.39 5.49
N LEU A 24 -11.72 -17.72 5.61
CA LEU A 24 -12.81 -16.77 5.38
C LEU A 24 -12.72 -15.56 6.32
N GLN A 25 -12.45 -15.80 7.61
CA GLN A 25 -12.27 -14.72 8.58
C GLN A 25 -11.08 -13.82 8.23
N ARG A 26 -9.96 -14.39 7.78
CA ARG A 26 -8.77 -13.61 7.38
C ARG A 26 -9.02 -12.79 6.12
N ARG A 27 -9.80 -13.31 5.16
CA ARG A 27 -10.20 -12.55 3.95
C ARG A 27 -11.09 -11.36 4.30
N ALA A 28 -12.09 -11.55 5.15
CA ALA A 28 -12.91 -10.43 5.63
C ALA A 28 -12.05 -9.33 6.29
N ARG A 29 -11.00 -9.71 7.02
CA ARG A 29 -10.05 -8.74 7.59
C ARG A 29 -9.21 -8.04 6.53
N ILE A 30 -8.82 -8.72 5.45
CA ILE A 30 -8.14 -8.07 4.31
C ILE A 30 -9.09 -7.04 3.67
N ASP A 31 -10.35 -7.40 3.44
CA ASP A 31 -11.33 -6.50 2.84
C ASP A 31 -11.53 -5.21 3.69
N GLU A 32 -11.58 -5.33 5.02
CA GLU A 32 -11.60 -4.19 5.94
C GLU A 32 -10.34 -3.33 5.89
N ILE A 33 -9.17 -3.94 5.68
CA ILE A 33 -7.91 -3.23 5.53
C ILE A 33 -7.91 -2.49 4.19
N ASP A 34 -8.31 -3.14 3.12
CA ASP A 34 -8.34 -2.58 1.78
C ASP A 34 -9.30 -1.41 1.67
N GLY A 35 -10.49 -1.52 2.28
CA GLY A 35 -11.43 -0.39 2.38
C GLY A 35 -10.81 0.83 3.07
N ARG A 36 -10.03 0.62 4.14
CA ARG A 36 -9.31 1.71 4.82
C ARG A 36 -8.14 2.26 4.00
N LEU A 37 -7.40 1.41 3.29
CA LEU A 37 -6.32 1.84 2.40
C LEU A 37 -6.86 2.70 1.25
N ILE A 38 -7.97 2.30 0.63
CA ILE A 38 -8.64 3.05 -0.43
C ILE A 38 -9.06 4.43 0.09
N ALA A 39 -9.77 4.48 1.21
CA ALA A 39 -10.20 5.75 1.80
C ALA A 39 -9.01 6.69 2.13
N LEU A 40 -7.90 6.14 2.65
CA LEU A 40 -6.69 6.92 2.92
C LEU A 40 -6.01 7.42 1.64
N ILE A 41 -5.99 6.62 0.58
CA ILE A 41 -5.43 7.04 -0.71
C ILE A 41 -6.28 8.16 -1.32
N GLU A 42 -7.60 8.05 -1.29
CA GLU A 42 -8.52 9.11 -1.77
C GLU A 42 -8.33 10.41 -1.01
N GLN A 43 -8.27 10.35 0.33
CA GLN A 43 -7.98 11.53 1.17
C GLN A 43 -6.63 12.15 0.81
N ARG A 44 -5.59 11.33 0.63
CA ARG A 44 -4.26 11.82 0.23
C ARG A 44 -4.28 12.49 -1.15
N VAL A 45 -5.06 11.97 -2.08
CA VAL A 45 -5.26 12.57 -3.42
C VAL A 45 -5.95 13.93 -3.30
N ALA A 46 -7.02 14.03 -2.50
CA ALA A 46 -7.72 15.29 -2.27
C ALA A 46 -6.79 16.37 -1.68
N VAL A 47 -6.03 16.04 -0.63
CA VAL A 47 -5.02 16.95 -0.05
C VAL A 47 -3.93 17.32 -1.07
N SER A 48 -3.52 16.39 -1.94
CA SER A 48 -2.54 16.69 -2.99
C SER A 48 -3.09 17.69 -4.01
N ALA A 49 -4.39 17.61 -4.33
CA ALA A 49 -5.06 18.55 -5.22
C ALA A 49 -5.16 19.95 -4.60
N GLU A 50 -5.53 20.05 -3.32
CA GLU A 50 -5.55 21.32 -2.58
C GLU A 50 -4.17 22.02 -2.61
N ILE A 51 -3.09 21.27 -2.37
CA ILE A 51 -1.72 21.79 -2.45
C ILE A 51 -1.39 22.31 -3.86
N GLN A 52 -1.84 21.60 -4.90
CA GLN A 52 -1.62 22.02 -6.29
C GLN A 52 -2.38 23.31 -6.61
N GLU A 53 -3.62 23.46 -6.14
CA GLU A 53 -4.40 24.68 -6.34
C GLU A 53 -3.76 25.89 -5.64
N ILE A 54 -3.29 25.72 -4.40
CA ILE A 54 -2.55 26.76 -3.67
C ILE A 54 -1.30 27.20 -4.46
N ARG A 55 -0.57 26.24 -5.04
CA ARG A 55 0.63 26.53 -5.85
C ARG A 55 0.31 27.28 -7.14
N LYS A 56 -0.74 26.88 -7.84
CA LYS A 56 -1.22 27.57 -9.05
C LYS A 56 -1.60 29.01 -8.72
N ALA A 57 -2.35 29.22 -7.64
CA ALA A 57 -2.72 30.55 -7.17
C ALA A 57 -1.51 31.43 -6.81
N ALA A 58 -0.45 30.81 -6.28
CA ALA A 58 0.80 31.50 -5.94
C ALA A 58 1.77 31.69 -7.13
N GLY A 59 1.40 31.29 -8.35
CA GLY A 59 2.29 31.36 -9.53
C GLY A 59 3.51 30.44 -9.46
N GLY A 60 3.49 29.44 -8.56
CA GLY A 60 4.59 28.51 -8.35
C GLY A 60 4.61 27.34 -9.33
N PRO A 61 5.72 26.58 -9.39
CA PRO A 61 5.81 25.40 -10.23
C PRO A 61 4.79 24.34 -9.80
N GLN A 62 4.08 23.78 -10.78
CA GLN A 62 3.02 22.79 -10.56
C GLN A 62 3.56 21.48 -9.93
N LEU A 63 4.83 21.14 -10.19
CA LEU A 63 5.49 19.93 -9.68
C LEU A 63 6.64 20.29 -8.73
N ALA A 64 6.76 19.58 -7.60
CA ALA A 64 7.98 19.63 -6.76
C ALA A 64 8.71 18.31 -6.80
N VAL A 65 9.67 18.19 -7.72
CA VAL A 65 10.52 17.02 -7.91
C VAL A 65 11.18 16.57 -6.59
N ALA A 66 11.70 17.53 -5.82
CA ALA A 66 12.30 17.23 -4.51
C ALA A 66 11.30 16.59 -3.53
N ARG A 67 10.03 17.00 -3.58
CA ARG A 67 8.98 16.42 -2.73
C ARG A 67 8.56 15.03 -3.20
N GLU A 68 8.50 14.79 -4.51
CA GLU A 68 8.22 13.46 -5.06
C GLU A 68 9.30 12.46 -4.67
N ALA A 69 10.58 12.85 -4.73
CA ALA A 69 11.70 12.01 -4.29
C ALA A 69 11.56 11.61 -2.81
N GLN A 70 11.26 12.56 -1.92
CA GLN A 70 11.02 12.27 -0.48
C GLN A 70 9.86 11.30 -0.25
N ILE A 71 8.81 11.37 -1.06
CA ILE A 71 7.67 10.45 -0.97
C ILE A 71 8.13 9.04 -1.39
N ILE A 72 8.85 8.92 -2.48
CA ILE A 72 9.38 7.63 -2.96
C ILE A 72 10.28 7.00 -1.88
N ASP A 73 11.19 7.77 -1.30
CA ASP A 73 12.11 7.29 -0.26
C ASP A 73 11.35 6.81 0.98
N ARG A 74 10.28 7.51 1.38
CA ARG A 74 9.43 7.10 2.51
C ARG A 74 8.77 5.74 2.29
N TYR A 75 8.19 5.52 1.12
CA TYR A 75 7.57 4.23 0.82
C TYR A 75 8.62 3.13 0.67
N ARG A 76 9.76 3.45 0.03
CA ARG A 76 10.88 2.51 -0.11
C ARG A 76 11.45 2.06 1.22
N ALA A 77 11.60 2.97 2.18
CA ALA A 77 12.07 2.66 3.53
C ALA A 77 11.12 1.71 4.27
N SER A 78 9.82 1.77 3.98
CA SER A 78 8.80 0.97 4.67
C SER A 78 8.48 -0.36 4.00
N LEU A 79 8.48 -0.39 2.65
CA LEU A 79 8.01 -1.52 1.83
C LEU A 79 9.11 -2.10 0.92
N GLY A 80 10.36 -1.64 1.08
CA GLY A 80 11.49 -2.06 0.26
C GLY A 80 11.32 -1.66 -1.21
N ARG A 81 11.74 -2.55 -2.12
CA ARG A 81 11.69 -2.29 -3.58
C ARG A 81 10.26 -2.01 -4.08
N LEU A 82 9.28 -2.78 -3.60
CA LEU A 82 7.88 -2.60 -3.99
C LEU A 82 7.31 -1.27 -3.48
N GLY A 83 7.90 -0.68 -2.43
CA GLY A 83 7.54 0.65 -1.95
C GLY A 83 7.70 1.74 -3.00
N THR A 84 8.76 1.67 -3.82
CA THR A 84 8.94 2.61 -4.92
C THR A 84 7.78 2.52 -5.92
N GLU A 85 7.33 1.31 -6.26
CA GLU A 85 6.22 1.10 -7.19
C GLU A 85 4.90 1.65 -6.63
N VAL A 86 4.62 1.38 -5.35
CA VAL A 86 3.43 1.91 -4.66
C VAL A 86 3.46 3.44 -4.63
N ALA A 87 4.59 4.06 -4.30
CA ALA A 87 4.71 5.53 -4.30
C ALA A 87 4.44 6.11 -5.69
N MET A 88 4.95 5.48 -6.75
CA MET A 88 4.74 5.94 -8.12
C MET A 88 3.27 5.86 -8.53
N LEU A 89 2.55 4.81 -8.15
CA LEU A 89 1.11 4.68 -8.39
C LEU A 89 0.32 5.77 -7.64
N VAL A 90 0.63 6.00 -6.36
CA VAL A 90 -0.02 7.05 -5.56
C VAL A 90 0.25 8.45 -6.11
N LEU A 91 1.48 8.74 -6.55
CA LEU A 91 1.83 10.00 -7.20
C LEU A 91 1.10 10.17 -8.55
N ARG A 92 0.93 9.09 -9.32
CA ARG A 92 0.16 9.10 -10.57
C ARG A 92 -1.32 9.41 -10.33
N LEU A 93 -1.94 8.76 -9.35
CA LEU A 93 -3.33 9.06 -8.94
C LEU A 93 -3.49 10.53 -8.55
N SER A 94 -2.53 11.07 -7.78
CA SER A 94 -2.55 12.47 -7.30
C SER A 94 -2.40 13.52 -8.42
N ARG A 95 -2.02 13.11 -9.63
CA ARG A 95 -1.87 14.00 -10.80
C ARG A 95 -3.04 13.90 -11.79
N GLY A 96 -4.12 13.23 -11.40
CA GLY A 96 -5.28 13.00 -12.27
C GLY A 96 -5.13 11.83 -13.23
N GLY A 97 -4.12 10.96 -13.03
CA GLY A 97 -4.04 9.69 -13.72
C GLY A 97 -5.06 8.72 -13.15
N THR A 98 -6.33 8.83 -13.57
CA THR A 98 -7.32 7.80 -13.31
C THR A 98 -6.96 6.58 -14.15
N GLY A 99 -6.85 5.40 -13.52
CA GLY A 99 -6.65 4.13 -14.22
C GLY A 99 -7.94 3.62 -14.87
N LYS A 100 -8.73 4.52 -15.46
CA LYS A 100 -9.90 4.15 -16.27
C LYS A 100 -9.45 3.95 -17.72
#